data_AF-A0A256YFS6-F1
#
_entry.id   AF-A0A256YFS6-F1
#
_cell.length_a   1.000
_cell.length_b   1.000
_cell.length_c   1.000
_cell.angle_alpha   90.00
_cell.angle_beta   90.00
_cell.angle_gamma   90.00
#
_symmetry.space_group_name_H-M   'P 1'
#
loop_
_entity.id
_entity.type
_entity.pdbx_description
1 polymer ?
#
loop_
_entity_poly.entity_id
_entity_poly.type
_entity_poly.pdbx_seq_one_letter_code
_entity_poly.pdbx_strand_id
1 'polypeptide(L)'
;MANLKSGIALARPDSIKALTAYWVGDNVKPGTYRAEARVDYITGYSTMEERIEIPTTIKVKPTPGLPAIEKISTCKDLPFMILLLIIIGLIIYWLDWKYREIALLIVVGLLLISIALFVFNCLVVIEFSWLDLLFAIIILALIIYWWRS
;
A
#
# COMPACT_ATOMS: atom_id res chain seq x y z
N MET A 1 -19.88 -9.36 -17.25
CA MET A 1 -19.99 -8.38 -18.35
C MET A 1 -19.23 -7.14 -17.91
N ALA A 2 -18.32 -6.61 -18.73
CA ALA A 2 -17.60 -5.38 -18.38
C ALA A 2 -18.53 -4.18 -18.60
N ASN A 3 -18.74 -3.36 -17.57
CA ASN A 3 -19.62 -2.21 -17.65
C ASN A 3 -18.80 -0.97 -18.03
N LEU A 4 -18.96 -0.49 -19.26
CA LEU A 4 -18.42 0.78 -19.71
C LEU A 4 -19.46 1.88 -19.44
N LYS A 5 -19.10 2.93 -18.69
CA LYS A 5 -19.97 4.09 -18.48
C LYS A 5 -19.41 5.29 -19.21
N SER A 6 -20.29 6.06 -19.85
CA SER A 6 -19.99 7.38 -20.38
C SER A 6 -21.03 8.39 -19.87
N GLY A 7 -20.66 9.67 -19.88
CA GLY A 7 -21.62 10.76 -19.73
C GLY A 7 -22.45 10.99 -20.99
N ILE A 8 -23.23 12.06 -20.99
CA ILE A 8 -23.87 12.63 -22.19
C ILE A 8 -23.17 13.95 -22.50
N ALA A 9 -22.78 14.15 -23.75
CA ALA A 9 -22.19 15.41 -24.21
C ALA A 9 -23.03 16.00 -25.35
N LEU A 10 -23.33 17.29 -25.24
CA LEU A 10 -24.00 18.05 -26.30
C LEU A 10 -22.94 18.77 -27.13
N ALA A 11 -22.93 18.51 -28.43
CA ALA A 11 -22.08 19.18 -29.40
C ALA A 11 -22.93 20.07 -30.32
N ARG A 12 -22.41 21.25 -30.66
CA ARG A 12 -22.99 22.08 -31.71
C ARG A 12 -22.54 21.55 -33.08
N PRO A 13 -23.26 21.88 -34.17
CA PRO A 13 -22.76 21.67 -35.52
C PRO A 13 -21.32 22.20 -35.67
N ASP A 14 -20.48 21.46 -36.37
CA ASP A 14 -19.07 21.77 -36.64
C ASP A 14 -18.15 21.90 -35.42
N SER A 15 -18.59 21.42 -34.25
CA SER A 15 -17.77 21.40 -33.03
C SER A 15 -17.31 20.00 -32.66
N ILE A 16 -16.04 19.89 -32.26
CA ILE A 16 -15.47 18.65 -31.72
C ILE A 16 -15.64 18.65 -30.21
N LYS A 17 -16.25 17.58 -29.67
CA LYS A 17 -16.41 17.36 -28.23
C LYS A 17 -15.85 15.99 -27.87
N ALA A 18 -14.98 15.97 -26.86
CA ALA A 18 -14.51 14.73 -26.27
C ALA A 18 -15.61 14.13 -25.40
N LEU A 19 -15.94 12.87 -25.65
CA LEU A 19 -16.77 12.06 -24.76
C LEU A 19 -15.84 11.12 -24.00
N THR A 20 -15.75 11.29 -22.69
CA THR A 20 -14.95 10.40 -21.85
C THR A 20 -15.79 9.22 -21.38
N ALA A 21 -15.18 8.04 -21.43
CA ALA A 21 -15.76 6.81 -20.93
C ALA A 21 -14.79 6.15 -19.95
N TYR A 22 -15.32 5.49 -18.94
CA TYR A 22 -14.55 4.77 -17.93
C TYR A 22 -15.18 3.41 -17.64
N TRP A 23 -14.32 2.44 -17.38
CA TRP A 23 -14.74 1.10 -16.99
C TRP A 23 -15.16 1.09 -15.52
N VAL A 24 -16.25 0.41 -15.20
CA VAL A 24 -16.81 0.34 -13.85
C VAL A 24 -16.86 -1.09 -13.33
N GLY A 25 -16.22 -1.28 -12.17
CA GLY A 25 -16.20 -2.53 -11.42
C GLY A 25 -14.91 -3.34 -11.60
N ASP A 26 -14.66 -4.25 -10.66
CA ASP A 26 -13.41 -5.03 -10.58
C ASP A 26 -13.33 -6.19 -11.60
N ASN A 27 -14.38 -6.36 -12.41
CA ASN A 27 -14.53 -7.46 -13.36
C ASN A 27 -13.95 -7.16 -14.76
N VAL A 28 -13.21 -6.07 -14.91
CA VAL A 28 -12.58 -5.66 -16.18
C VAL A 28 -11.26 -6.42 -16.30
N LYS A 29 -11.31 -7.57 -16.97
CA LYS A 29 -10.12 -8.40 -17.21
C LYS A 29 -9.35 -7.89 -18.43
N PRO A 30 -8.05 -8.17 -18.52
CA PRO A 30 -7.30 -7.95 -19.75
C PRO A 30 -7.91 -8.66 -20.96
N GLY A 31 -7.85 -8.04 -22.13
CA GLY A 31 -8.38 -8.60 -23.38
C GLY A 31 -8.96 -7.55 -24.32
N THR A 32 -9.46 -8.00 -25.45
CA THR A 32 -10.08 -7.14 -26.46
C THR A 32 -11.57 -6.97 -26.18
N TYR A 33 -12.01 -5.73 -26.03
CA TYR A 33 -13.42 -5.38 -25.82
C TYR A 33 -13.97 -4.63 -27.03
N ARG A 34 -15.24 -4.86 -27.34
CA ARG A 34 -15.99 -4.05 -28.29
C ARG A 34 -16.62 -2.87 -27.55
N ALA A 35 -16.23 -1.66 -27.91
CA ALA A 35 -16.86 -0.43 -27.46
C ALA A 35 -17.74 0.11 -28.58
N GLU A 36 -18.95 0.55 -28.24
CA GLU A 36 -19.90 1.15 -29.16
C GLU A 36 -20.26 2.55 -28.65
N ALA A 37 -20.11 3.54 -29.53
CA ALA A 37 -20.52 4.91 -29.29
C ALA A 37 -21.72 5.23 -30.17
N ARG A 38 -22.79 5.73 -29.57
CA ARG A 38 -24.00 6.16 -30.27
C ARG A 38 -24.12 7.68 -30.20
N VAL A 39 -24.37 8.29 -31.36
CA VAL A 39 -24.66 9.72 -31.50
C VAL A 39 -26.09 9.88 -31.97
N ASP A 40 -26.92 10.49 -31.14
CA ASP A 40 -28.31 10.78 -31.46
C ASP A 40 -28.46 12.17 -32.09
N TYR A 41 -29.20 12.24 -33.18
CA TYR A 41 -29.59 13.44 -33.91
C TYR A 41 -31.11 13.58 -33.88
N ILE A 42 -31.63 14.77 -34.22
CA ILE A 42 -33.08 14.95 -34.39
C ILE A 42 -33.62 14.05 -35.52
N THR A 43 -32.79 13.79 -36.55
CA THR A 43 -33.15 13.02 -37.75
C THR A 43 -32.89 11.52 -37.62
N GLY A 44 -32.38 11.02 -36.49
CA GLY A 44 -32.04 9.62 -36.32
C GLY A 44 -30.84 9.44 -35.40
N TYR A 45 -30.08 8.36 -35.59
CA TYR A 45 -28.88 8.10 -34.81
C TYR A 45 -27.80 7.47 -35.68
N SER A 46 -26.55 7.64 -35.28
CA SER A 46 -25.40 6.95 -35.88
C SER A 46 -24.64 6.21 -34.78
N THR A 47 -24.08 5.05 -35.12
CA THR A 47 -23.28 4.23 -34.21
C THR A 47 -21.90 4.00 -34.79
N MET A 48 -20.88 4.09 -33.94
CA MET A 48 -19.51 3.77 -34.27
C MET A 48 -19.02 2.69 -33.31
N GLU A 49 -18.46 1.62 -33.86
CA GLU A 49 -17.86 0.54 -33.08
C GLU A 49 -16.35 0.55 -33.21
N GLU A 50 -15.66 0.36 -32.09
CA GLU A 50 -14.20 0.22 -32.06
C GLU A 50 -13.80 -0.91 -31.09
N ARG A 51 -12.69 -1.58 -31.41
CA ARG A 51 -12.12 -2.61 -30.54
C ARG A 51 -11.00 -2.01 -29.71
N ILE A 52 -11.16 -2.06 -28.39
CA ILE A 52 -10.19 -1.55 -27.43
C ILE A 52 -9.48 -2.74 -26.78
N GLU A 53 -8.16 -2.77 -26.89
CA GLU A 53 -7.34 -3.78 -26.20
C GLU A 53 -6.95 -3.26 -24.81
N ILE A 54 -7.41 -3.96 -23.77
CA ILE A 54 -6.99 -3.70 -22.39
C ILE A 54 -5.79 -4.59 -22.08
N PRO A 55 -4.59 -4.02 -21.86
CA PRO A 55 -3.39 -4.82 -21.64
C PRO A 55 -3.46 -5.56 -20.29
N THR A 56 -2.73 -6.68 -20.20
CA THR A 56 -2.60 -7.54 -19.00
C THR A 56 -2.00 -6.84 -17.80
N THR A 57 -1.37 -5.70 -18.01
CA THR A 57 -0.81 -4.88 -16.96
C THR A 57 -0.85 -3.44 -17.43
N ILE A 58 -1.60 -2.57 -16.76
CA ILE A 58 -1.33 -1.13 -16.84
C ILE A 58 -0.03 -0.93 -16.04
N LYS A 59 1.10 -1.31 -16.63
CA LYS A 59 2.40 -0.86 -16.13
C LYS A 59 2.41 0.62 -16.42
N VAL A 60 2.02 1.43 -15.44
CA VAL A 60 2.42 2.83 -15.37
C VAL A 60 3.93 2.77 -15.51
N LYS A 61 4.44 3.05 -16.71
CA LYS A 61 5.87 3.00 -17.00
C LYS A 61 6.44 4.05 -16.07
N PRO A 62 7.20 3.68 -15.02
CA PRO A 62 7.76 4.68 -14.13
C PRO A 62 8.63 5.56 -15.00
N THR A 63 8.44 6.87 -14.90
CA THR A 63 9.21 7.87 -15.63
C THR A 63 10.69 7.54 -15.49
N PRO A 64 11.43 7.29 -16.60
CA PRO A 64 12.85 6.96 -16.51
C PRO A 64 13.57 8.21 -16.00
N GLY A 65 13.99 8.19 -14.74
CA GLY A 65 14.70 9.32 -14.11
C GLY A 65 14.39 9.56 -12.64
N LEU A 66 13.27 9.05 -12.12
CA LEU A 66 13.10 8.95 -10.68
C LEU A 66 13.55 7.56 -10.26
N PRO A 67 14.53 7.42 -9.35
CA PRO A 67 14.77 6.13 -8.73
C PRO A 67 13.41 5.67 -8.23
N ALA A 68 13.05 4.43 -8.53
CA ALA A 68 12.02 3.78 -7.75
C ALA A 68 12.47 4.03 -6.32
N ILE A 69 11.75 4.90 -5.60
CA ILE A 69 11.76 4.83 -4.16
C ILE A 69 11.12 3.47 -3.99
N GLU A 70 11.94 2.42 -3.97
CA GLU A 70 11.60 1.21 -3.26
C GLU A 70 11.02 1.78 -1.99
N LYS A 71 9.70 1.68 -1.86
CA LYS A 71 9.09 1.73 -0.55
C LYS A 71 9.80 0.56 0.11
N ILE A 72 10.95 0.85 0.74
CA ILE A 72 11.52 0.06 1.81
C ILE A 72 10.28 -0.25 2.60
N SER A 73 9.84 -1.50 2.57
CA SER A 73 8.60 -1.88 3.23
C SER A 73 8.94 -1.84 4.70
N THR A 74 9.03 -0.62 5.23
CA THR A 74 9.52 -0.32 6.57
C THR A 74 8.71 -1.15 7.56
N CYS A 75 7.44 -1.40 7.24
CA CYS A 75 6.54 -2.26 8.01
C CYS A 75 6.85 -3.75 8.01
N LYS A 76 7.45 -4.31 6.96
CA LYS A 76 7.83 -5.72 6.93
C LYS A 76 9.13 -5.97 7.69
N ASP A 77 10.07 -5.04 7.61
CA ASP A 77 11.41 -5.20 8.17
C ASP A 77 11.54 -4.64 9.60
N LEU A 78 10.66 -3.71 10.01
CA LEU A 78 10.63 -3.19 11.38
C LEU A 78 10.48 -4.24 12.48
N PRO A 79 9.57 -5.24 12.40
CA PRO A 79 9.43 -6.23 13.46
C PRO A 79 10.73 -7.04 13.65
N PHE A 80 11.46 -7.32 12.58
CA PHE A 80 12.76 -7.99 12.66
C PHE A 80 13.84 -7.09 13.28
N MET A 81 13.81 -5.78 13.00
CA MET A 81 14.69 -4.80 13.65
C MET A 81 14.44 -4.69 15.16
N ILE A 82 13.17 -4.71 15.59
CA ILE A 82 12.79 -4.72 17.00
C ILE A 82 13.30 -6.00 17.68
N LEU A 83 13.10 -7.15 17.05
CA LEU A 83 13.60 -8.44 17.56
C LEU A 83 15.13 -8.43 17.72
N LEU A 84 15.85 -7.91 16.71
CA LEU A 84 17.30 -7.80 16.74
C LEU A 84 17.79 -6.91 17.89
N LEU A 85 17.13 -5.78 18.13
CA LEU A 85 17.45 -4.90 19.28
C LEU A 85 17.22 -5.59 20.63
N ILE A 86 16.17 -6.41 20.76
CA ILE A 86 15.93 -7.21 21.98
C ILE A 86 17.07 -8.21 22.20
N ILE A 87 17.48 -8.93 21.16
CA ILE A 87 18.58 -9.90 21.25
C ILE A 87 19.89 -9.20 21.63
N ILE A 88 20.19 -8.06 21.01
CA ILE A 88 21.39 -7.26 21.35
C ILE A 88 21.33 -6.78 22.81
N GLY A 89 20.16 -6.31 23.27
CA GLY A 89 19.96 -5.92 24.68
C GLY A 89 20.22 -7.07 25.65
N LEU A 90 19.75 -8.28 25.35
CA LEU A 90 20.02 -9.48 26.15
C LEU A 90 21.49 -9.85 26.17
N ILE A 91 22.19 -9.78 25.04
CA ILE A 91 23.63 -10.05 24.98
C ILE A 91 24.41 -9.04 25.82
N ILE A 92 24.09 -7.75 25.70
CA ILE A 92 24.73 -6.68 26.48
C ILE A 92 24.46 -6.87 27.98
N TYR A 93 23.25 -7.29 28.36
CA TYR A 93 22.90 -7.55 29.75
C TYR A 93 23.79 -8.61 30.39
N TRP A 94 24.09 -9.69 29.65
CA TRP A 94 24.98 -10.77 30.10
C TRP A 94 26.47 -10.44 29.99
N LEU A 95 26.83 -9.36 29.29
CA LEU A 95 28.22 -8.95 29.12
C LEU A 95 28.65 -8.07 30.31
N ASP A 96 29.64 -8.53 31.08
CA ASP A 96 30.17 -7.76 32.20
C ASP A 96 31.16 -6.69 31.70
N TRP A 97 30.60 -5.60 31.18
CA TRP A 97 31.33 -4.51 30.54
C TRP A 97 31.13 -3.19 31.29
N LYS A 98 32.21 -2.42 31.45
CA LYS A 98 32.23 -1.12 32.14
C LYS A 98 31.17 -0.11 31.63
N TYR A 99 30.75 -0.23 30.37
CA TYR A 99 29.77 0.67 29.73
C TYR A 99 28.38 0.05 29.57
N ARG A 100 28.09 -1.08 30.23
CA ARG A 100 26.83 -1.83 30.10
C ARG A 100 25.59 -0.96 30.27
N GLU A 101 25.54 -0.15 31.33
CA GLU A 101 24.37 0.70 31.63
C GLU A 101 24.10 1.74 30.53
N ILE A 102 25.17 2.35 29.99
CA ILE A 102 25.05 3.33 28.90
C ILE A 102 24.61 2.64 27.61
N ALA A 103 25.17 1.46 27.31
CA ALA A 103 24.79 0.69 26.14
C ALA A 103 23.33 0.22 26.20
N LEU A 104 22.85 -0.23 27.37
CA LEU A 104 21.45 -0.61 27.57
C LEU A 104 20.50 0.59 27.37
N LEU A 105 20.85 1.77 27.87
CA LEU A 105 20.06 2.99 27.65
C LEU A 105 19.93 3.34 26.16
N ILE A 106 21.01 3.20 25.39
CA ILE A 106 21.01 3.43 23.94
C ILE A 106 20.10 2.41 23.24
N VAL A 107 20.21 1.12 23.60
CA VAL A 107 19.38 0.06 23.02
C VAL A 107 17.90 0.30 23.33
N VAL A 108 17.55 0.61 24.56
CA VAL A 108 16.16 0.92 24.96
C VAL A 108 15.63 2.15 24.21
N GLY A 109 16.44 3.20 24.05
CA GLY A 109 16.07 4.39 23.27
C GLY A 109 15.77 4.07 21.81
N LEU A 110 16.63 3.27 21.16
CA LEU A 110 16.42 2.82 19.78
C LEU A 110 15.19 1.92 19.64
N LEU A 111 14.91 1.10 20.65
CA LEU A 111 13.76 0.20 20.68
C LEU A 111 12.45 1.01 20.76
N LEU A 112 12.40 2.04 21.61
CA LEU A 112 11.25 2.95 21.70
C LEU A 112 11.00 3.71 20.40
N ILE A 113 12.06 4.23 19.76
CA ILE A 113 11.95 4.92 18.45
C ILE A 113 11.42 3.96 17.38
N SER A 114 11.93 2.72 17.37
CA SER A 114 11.49 1.70 16.41
C SER A 114 10.02 1.31 16.61
N ILE A 115 9.58 1.14 17.86
CA ILE A 115 8.16 0.88 18.17
C ILE A 115 7.28 2.05 17.75
N ALA A 116 7.67 3.29 18.04
CA ALA A 116 6.90 4.47 17.65
C ALA A 116 6.76 4.58 16.12
N LEU A 117 7.83 4.30 15.38
CA LEU A 117 7.81 4.26 13.91
C LEU A 117 6.94 3.12 13.37
N PHE A 118 6.88 1.98 14.05
CA PHE A 118 5.98 0.88 13.71
C PHE A 118 4.52 1.28 13.85
N VAL A 119 4.16 1.82 15.02
CA VAL A 119 2.78 2.24 15.31
C VAL A 119 2.34 3.35 14.35
N PHE A 120 3.20 4.33 14.07
CA PHE A 120 2.84 5.46 13.22
C PHE A 120 2.72 5.08 11.74
N ASN A 121 3.65 4.28 11.21
CA ASN A 121 3.70 4.00 9.76
C ASN A 121 2.90 2.76 9.34
N CYS A 122 2.68 1.81 10.25
CA CYS A 122 2.19 0.47 9.89
C CYS A 122 0.80 0.17 10.43
N LEU A 123 0.39 0.79 11.53
CA LEU A 123 -0.93 0.56 12.13
C LEU A 123 -2.09 1.16 11.30
N VAL A 124 -1.79 2.08 10.37
CA VAL A 124 -2.76 2.66 9.43
C VAL A 124 -2.99 1.78 8.19
N VAL A 125 -2.13 0.77 7.94
CA VAL A 125 -2.10 0.01 6.67
C VAL A 125 -2.35 -1.51 6.86
N ILE A 126 -2.23 -2.05 8.07
CA ILE A 126 -2.27 -3.50 8.28
C ILE A 126 -3.70 -3.99 8.56
N GLU A 127 -4.26 -4.77 7.62
CA GLU A 127 -5.27 -5.78 7.93
C GLU A 127 -4.71 -6.70 9.02
N PHE A 128 -5.30 -6.64 10.21
CA PHE A 128 -4.85 -7.26 11.46
C PHE A 128 -4.38 -8.71 11.28
N SER A 129 -3.08 -8.96 11.40
CA SER A 129 -2.51 -10.32 11.36
C SER A 129 -2.44 -10.91 12.77
N TRP A 130 -2.83 -12.18 12.93
CA TRP A 130 -2.79 -12.91 14.20
C TRP A 130 -1.39 -12.95 14.85
N LEU A 131 -0.34 -12.74 14.06
CA LEU A 131 1.04 -12.68 14.52
C LEU A 131 1.33 -11.39 15.31
N ASP A 132 0.71 -10.27 14.94
CA ASP A 132 0.86 -8.99 15.65
C ASP A 132 0.17 -9.04 17.02
N LEU A 133 -0.97 -9.74 17.12
CA LEU A 133 -1.65 -10.01 18.39
C LEU A 133 -0.77 -10.83 19.33
N LEU A 134 -0.09 -11.86 18.79
CA LEU A 134 0.79 -12.73 19.57
C LEU A 134 2.00 -11.95 20.11
N PHE A 135 2.58 -11.06 19.30
CA PHE A 135 3.65 -10.15 19.76
C PHE A 135 3.18 -9.19 20.85
N ALA A 136 1.99 -8.58 20.69
CA ALA A 136 1.42 -7.70 21.72
C ALA A 136 1.24 -8.45 23.05
N ILE A 137 0.75 -9.69 23.01
CA ILE A 137 0.57 -10.54 24.20
C ILE A 137 1.91 -10.86 24.88
N ILE A 138 2.95 -11.18 24.11
CA ILE A 138 4.30 -11.45 24.66
C ILE A 138 4.88 -10.22 25.35
N ILE A 139 4.76 -9.04 24.73
CA ILE A 139 5.25 -7.78 25.32
C ILE A 139 4.51 -7.48 26.63
N LEU A 140 3.19 -7.66 26.64
CA LEU A 140 2.36 -7.43 27.83
C LEU A 140 2.71 -8.40 28.96
N ALA A 141 2.98 -9.67 28.63
CA ALA A 141 3.43 -10.67 29.59
C ALA A 141 4.81 -10.34 30.17
N LEU A 142 5.75 -9.85 29.34
CA LEU A 142 7.07 -9.41 29.79
C LEU A 142 6.99 -8.20 30.73
N ILE A 143 6.15 -7.22 30.43
CA ILE A 143 5.93 -6.05 31.30
C ILE A 143 5.36 -6.47 32.66
N ILE A 144 4.36 -7.35 32.67
CA ILE A 144 3.76 -7.86 33.92
C ILE A 144 4.80 -8.65 34.74
N TYR A 145 5.60 -9.49 34.08
CA TYR A 145 6.66 -10.24 34.76
C TYR A 145 7.70 -9.30 35.40
N TRP A 146 8.12 -8.28 34.67
CA TRP A 146 9.12 -7.32 35.14
C TRP A 146 8.59 -6.41 36.26
N TRP A 147 7.29 -6.12 36.28
CA TRP A 147 6.67 -5.33 37.35
C TRP A 147 6.43 -6.12 38.64
N ARG A 148 6.45 -7.46 38.57
CA ARG A 148 6.28 -8.35 39.72
C ARG A 148 7.60 -8.85 40.34
N SER A 149 8.72 -8.67 39.65
CA SER A 149 10.08 -8.99 40.12
C SER A 149 10.74 -7.77 40.73
#